data_AF-A0A1A0LPQ4-F1
#
_entry.id   AF-A0A1A0LPQ4-F1
#
_cell.length_a   1.000
_cell.length_b   1.000
_cell.length_c   1.000
_cell.angle_alpha   90.00
_cell.angle_beta   90.00
_cell.angle_gamma   90.00
#
_symmetry.space_group_name_H-M   'P 1'
#
loop_
_entity.id
_entity.type
_entity.pdbx_description
1 polymer ?
#
loop_
_entity_poly.entity_id
_entity_poly.type
_entity_poly.pdbx_seq_one_letter_code
_entity_poly.pdbx_strand_id
1 'polypeptide(L)'
;MRTQAYADNLDGHGREASAVGTAANTAANEVRQVKSQLSELRSTLGQYGITVDAKGNRVVPPTNLSSLPPAFRTLVQGVTKAGQQSLDQIRQAADHADGLLADSLTRTGEKPPMQGEDGKGDENPPHRWTDKNLYPHDPTADDVNQDSIGDCYLDSTMGAIANANPQWIKDRIKYDPASGNFDVTLWDGKQWKHITVTQDDIDTNIAHHGASWLDNGRPDAPLWPAVLENAYAKLKAPDRNLGDALDNGIGQGGYPQDAMEALTGNRGTVINPQNVWFTRDHLDQQIAQALANHQPVTIGSTPDGSPIHNSHAYMVEKITGTGSDAQVTLRNPWNSDNENPTITVRLGDLIGSGIPRVNGHHPTNVVNIGSLG
;
A
#
# COMPACT_ATOMS: atom_id res chain seq x y z
N MET A 1 -7.14 43.67 12.50
CA MET A 1 -6.75 42.94 13.73
C MET A 1 -7.80 41.90 14.16
N ARG A 2 -9.06 42.26 14.47
CA ARG A 2 -10.08 41.24 14.82
C ARG A 2 -10.36 40.22 13.72
N THR A 3 -10.50 40.67 12.47
CA THR A 3 -10.79 39.81 11.31
C THR A 3 -9.67 38.83 10.95
N GLN A 4 -8.40 39.22 11.10
CA GLN A 4 -7.25 38.35 10.85
C GLN A 4 -7.18 37.20 11.85
N ALA A 5 -7.38 37.50 13.15
CA ALA A 5 -7.39 36.48 14.19
C ALA A 5 -8.56 35.48 14.06
N TYR A 6 -9.66 35.86 13.40
CA TYR A 6 -10.75 34.92 13.07
C TYR A 6 -10.39 34.04 11.87
N ALA A 7 -9.70 34.57 10.86
CA ALA A 7 -9.25 33.80 9.70
C ALA A 7 -8.18 32.77 10.09
N ASP A 8 -7.15 33.17 10.84
CA ASP A 8 -6.08 32.25 11.28
C ASP A 8 -6.62 31.11 12.18
N ASN A 9 -7.69 31.38 12.94
CA ASN A 9 -8.36 30.38 13.76
C ASN A 9 -9.23 29.43 12.92
N LEU A 10 -9.85 29.92 11.85
CA LEU A 10 -10.58 29.09 10.88
C LEU A 10 -9.63 28.18 10.11
N ASP A 11 -8.44 28.64 9.70
CA ASP A 11 -7.44 27.85 9.00
C ASP A 11 -6.78 26.79 9.90
N GLY A 12 -6.63 27.10 11.19
CA GLY A 12 -6.23 26.12 12.22
C GLY A 12 -7.27 25.01 12.38
N HIS A 13 -8.54 25.39 12.52
CA HIS A 13 -9.65 24.42 12.61
C HIS A 13 -9.84 23.63 11.32
N GLY A 14 -9.56 24.20 10.15
CA GLY A 14 -9.57 23.51 8.86
C GLY A 14 -8.55 22.38 8.79
N ARG A 15 -7.32 22.63 9.24
CA ARG A 15 -6.26 21.59 9.31
C ARG A 15 -6.56 20.49 10.32
N GLU A 16 -7.07 20.86 11.49
CA GLU A 16 -7.52 19.90 12.51
C GLU A 16 -8.67 19.03 11.98
N ALA A 17 -9.65 19.62 11.29
CA ALA A 17 -10.76 18.89 10.68
C ALA A 17 -10.30 17.98 9.52
N SER A 18 -9.34 18.43 8.72
CA SER A 18 -8.74 17.63 7.64
C SER A 18 -8.02 16.41 8.19
N ALA A 19 -7.18 16.58 9.23
CA ALA A 19 -6.45 15.47 9.86
C ALA A 19 -7.38 14.42 10.48
N VAL A 20 -8.49 14.86 11.08
CA VAL A 20 -9.55 13.96 11.56
C VAL A 20 -10.24 13.25 10.39
N GLY A 21 -10.47 13.95 9.27
CA GLY A 21 -11.03 13.37 8.05
C GLY A 21 -10.15 12.27 7.46
N THR A 22 -8.85 12.51 7.33
CA THR A 22 -7.87 11.53 6.84
C THR A 22 -7.83 10.31 7.75
N ALA A 23 -7.66 10.50 9.06
CA ALA A 23 -7.64 9.40 10.02
C ALA A 23 -8.95 8.60 10.03
N ALA A 24 -10.11 9.26 9.87
CA ALA A 24 -11.40 8.60 9.74
C ALA A 24 -11.52 7.78 8.44
N ASN A 25 -10.96 8.26 7.33
CA ASN A 25 -10.92 7.52 6.07
C ASN A 25 -9.98 6.31 6.15
N THR A 26 -8.79 6.47 6.72
CA THR A 26 -7.86 5.36 6.99
C THR A 26 -8.52 4.30 7.87
N ALA A 27 -9.16 4.71 8.98
CA ALA A 27 -9.89 3.81 9.86
C ALA A 27 -11.08 3.13 9.13
N ALA A 28 -11.78 3.83 8.23
CA ALA A 28 -12.87 3.26 7.45
C ALA A 28 -12.38 2.20 6.45
N ASN A 29 -11.22 2.42 5.82
CA ASN A 29 -10.58 1.45 4.93
C ASN A 29 -10.15 0.20 5.69
N GLU A 30 -9.49 0.38 6.84
CA GLU A 30 -9.13 -0.72 7.74
C GLU A 30 -10.36 -1.52 8.19
N VAL A 31 -11.46 -0.86 8.56
CA VAL A 31 -12.71 -1.54 8.92
C VAL A 31 -13.32 -2.32 7.75
N ARG A 32 -13.24 -1.81 6.51
CA ARG A 32 -13.69 -2.56 5.32
C ARG A 32 -12.84 -3.81 5.12
N GLN A 33 -11.53 -3.70 5.29
CA GLN A 33 -10.59 -4.81 5.19
C GLN A 33 -10.83 -5.86 6.28
N VAL A 34 -10.99 -5.44 7.54
CA VAL A 34 -11.36 -6.30 8.68
C VAL A 34 -12.66 -7.07 8.39
N LYS A 35 -13.67 -6.42 7.80
CA LYS A 35 -14.93 -7.09 7.41
C LYS A 35 -14.73 -8.14 6.32
N SER A 36 -13.90 -7.83 5.32
CA SER A 36 -13.55 -8.77 4.26
C SER A 36 -12.82 -10.00 4.82
N GLN A 37 -11.80 -9.76 5.64
CA GLN A 37 -10.99 -10.80 6.30
C GLN A 37 -11.84 -11.71 7.20
N LEU A 38 -12.76 -11.14 7.99
CA LEU A 38 -13.66 -11.94 8.84
C LEU A 38 -14.61 -12.80 7.99
N SER A 39 -15.07 -12.30 6.85
CA SER A 39 -15.92 -13.05 5.92
C SER A 39 -15.15 -14.22 5.29
N GLU A 40 -13.93 -13.98 4.84
CA GLU A 40 -13.06 -15.02 4.27
C GLU A 40 -12.66 -16.08 5.31
N LEU A 41 -12.32 -15.66 6.53
CA LEU A 41 -12.03 -16.58 7.63
C LEU A 41 -13.24 -17.47 7.95
N ARG A 42 -14.46 -16.90 8.00
CA ARG A 42 -15.68 -17.68 8.21
C ARG A 42 -15.94 -18.67 7.07
N SER A 43 -15.71 -18.27 5.83
CA SER A 43 -15.83 -19.14 4.66
C SER A 43 -14.86 -20.33 4.75
N THR A 44 -13.59 -20.06 5.03
CA THR A 44 -12.53 -21.07 5.16
C THR A 44 -12.80 -22.04 6.32
N LEU A 45 -13.12 -21.52 7.50
CA LEU A 45 -13.47 -22.34 8.66
C LEU A 45 -14.72 -23.22 8.39
N GLY A 46 -15.69 -22.67 7.66
CA GLY A 46 -16.91 -23.34 7.27
C GLY A 46 -16.68 -24.63 6.46
N GLN A 47 -15.61 -24.70 5.66
CA GLN A 47 -15.24 -25.90 4.89
C GLN A 47 -14.93 -27.11 5.80
N TYR A 48 -14.56 -26.86 7.05
CA TYR A 48 -14.23 -27.88 8.04
C TYR A 48 -15.31 -28.04 9.12
N GLY A 49 -16.47 -27.39 8.95
CA GLY A 49 -17.54 -27.36 9.95
C GLY A 49 -17.20 -26.55 11.21
N ILE A 50 -16.15 -25.74 11.16
CA ILE A 50 -15.70 -24.88 12.25
C ILE A 50 -16.42 -23.53 12.11
N THR A 51 -16.84 -22.93 13.21
CA THR A 51 -17.54 -21.65 13.21
C THR A 51 -16.83 -20.60 14.06
N VAL A 52 -17.03 -19.33 13.76
CA VAL A 52 -16.71 -18.24 14.69
C VAL A 52 -17.96 -17.99 15.53
N ASP A 53 -17.81 -17.86 16.85
CA ASP A 53 -18.95 -17.59 17.72
C ASP A 53 -19.63 -16.25 17.40
N ALA A 54 -20.87 -16.09 17.85
CA ALA A 54 -21.66 -14.89 17.57
C ALA A 54 -21.04 -13.59 18.11
N LYS A 55 -20.12 -13.71 19.08
CA LYS A 55 -19.39 -12.57 19.66
C LYS A 55 -18.12 -12.23 18.90
N GLY A 56 -17.70 -13.04 17.92
CA GLY A 56 -16.46 -12.81 17.17
C GLY A 56 -15.21 -13.06 18.01
N ASN A 57 -15.31 -13.77 19.13
CA ASN A 57 -14.23 -13.91 20.10
C ASN A 57 -13.56 -15.27 20.05
N ARG A 58 -14.27 -16.28 19.55
CA ARG A 58 -13.79 -17.66 19.61
C ARG A 58 -14.11 -18.45 18.36
N VAL A 59 -13.13 -19.22 17.92
CA VAL A 59 -13.30 -20.26 16.92
C VAL A 59 -13.73 -21.56 17.61
N VAL A 60 -14.82 -22.13 17.11
CA VAL A 60 -15.54 -23.26 17.70
C VAL A 60 -15.48 -24.45 16.75
N PRO A 61 -14.87 -25.58 17.15
CA PRO A 61 -14.82 -26.78 16.32
C PRO A 61 -16.21 -27.41 16.15
N PRO A 62 -16.40 -28.27 15.14
CA PRO A 62 -17.67 -28.95 14.93
C PRO A 62 -18.02 -29.87 16.10
N THR A 63 -19.31 -29.98 16.41
CA THR A 63 -19.82 -30.76 17.56
C THR A 63 -19.57 -32.26 17.44
N ASN A 64 -19.38 -32.77 16.22
CA ASN A 64 -19.06 -34.17 15.93
C ASN A 64 -17.56 -34.46 15.89
N LEU A 65 -16.68 -33.55 16.35
CA LEU A 65 -15.23 -33.75 16.29
C LEU A 65 -14.77 -35.11 16.85
N SER A 66 -15.36 -35.59 17.94
CA SER A 66 -14.99 -36.87 18.58
C SER A 66 -15.31 -38.12 17.75
N SER A 67 -16.26 -38.03 16.81
CA SER A 67 -16.64 -39.15 15.94
C SER A 67 -15.86 -39.20 14.61
N LEU A 68 -14.97 -38.23 14.37
CA LEU A 68 -14.16 -38.16 13.14
C LEU A 68 -12.94 -39.11 13.21
N PRO A 69 -12.44 -39.59 12.04
CA PRO A 69 -11.20 -40.36 11.97
C PRO A 69 -10.02 -39.63 12.64
N PRO A 70 -9.06 -40.35 13.26
CA PRO A 70 -7.95 -39.73 14.02
C PRO A 70 -7.19 -38.65 13.25
N ALA A 71 -6.82 -38.92 11.99
CA ALA A 71 -6.11 -37.95 11.15
C ALA A 71 -6.93 -36.69 10.88
N PHE A 72 -8.25 -36.84 10.65
CA PHE A 72 -9.15 -35.72 10.41
C PHE A 72 -9.45 -34.93 11.69
N ARG A 73 -9.45 -35.59 12.87
CA ARG A 73 -9.50 -34.90 14.17
C ARG A 73 -8.31 -34.00 14.39
N THR A 74 -7.10 -34.51 14.14
CA THR A 74 -5.86 -33.73 14.25
C THR A 74 -5.88 -32.52 13.30
N LEU A 75 -6.37 -32.71 12.07
CA LEU A 75 -6.55 -31.63 11.10
C LEU A 75 -7.52 -30.55 11.62
N VAL A 76 -8.75 -30.93 12.00
CA VAL A 76 -9.78 -29.98 12.46
C VAL A 76 -9.32 -29.23 13.73
N GLN A 77 -8.63 -29.90 14.65
CA GLN A 77 -8.04 -29.25 15.83
C GLN A 77 -6.95 -28.24 15.44
N GLY A 78 -6.12 -28.57 14.46
CA GLY A 78 -5.11 -27.67 13.91
C GLY A 78 -5.73 -26.43 13.25
N VAL A 79 -6.74 -26.63 12.40
CA VAL A 79 -7.49 -25.53 11.74
C VAL A 79 -8.23 -24.67 12.78
N THR A 80 -8.81 -25.27 13.82
CA THR A 80 -9.48 -24.53 14.91
C THR A 80 -8.49 -23.61 15.65
N LYS A 81 -7.29 -24.12 15.96
CA LYS A 81 -6.25 -23.33 16.61
C LYS A 81 -5.72 -22.22 15.71
N ALA A 82 -5.48 -22.52 14.43
CA ALA A 82 -5.02 -21.53 13.45
C ALA A 82 -6.08 -20.45 13.21
N GLY A 83 -7.35 -20.83 13.04
CA GLY A 83 -8.45 -19.89 12.91
C GLY A 83 -8.62 -18.99 14.14
N GLN A 84 -8.36 -19.50 15.36
CA GLN A 84 -8.36 -18.64 16.56
C GLN A 84 -7.26 -17.59 16.48
N GLN A 85 -6.07 -17.94 16.02
CA GLN A 85 -4.98 -16.98 15.84
C GLN A 85 -5.32 -15.92 14.79
N SER A 86 -5.92 -16.30 13.66
CA SER A 86 -6.38 -15.35 12.64
C SER A 86 -7.51 -14.46 13.18
N LEU A 87 -8.43 -15.00 14.00
CA LEU A 87 -9.47 -14.22 14.65
C LEU A 87 -8.89 -13.19 15.65
N ASP A 88 -7.89 -13.58 16.42
CA ASP A 88 -7.22 -12.68 17.36
C ASP A 88 -6.47 -11.55 16.62
N GLN A 89 -5.89 -11.83 15.44
CA GLN A 89 -5.25 -10.82 14.58
C GLN A 89 -6.26 -9.86 13.95
N ILE A 90 -7.40 -10.36 13.46
CA ILE A 90 -8.49 -9.51 12.95
C ILE A 90 -9.00 -8.58 14.04
N ARG A 91 -9.04 -9.04 15.30
CA ARG A 91 -9.39 -8.21 16.45
C ARG A 91 -8.33 -7.16 16.74
N GLN A 92 -7.05 -7.49 16.67
CA GLN A 92 -5.97 -6.51 16.80
C GLN A 92 -6.01 -5.44 15.70
N ALA A 93 -6.31 -5.82 14.46
CA ALA A 93 -6.49 -4.87 13.36
C ALA A 93 -7.72 -3.96 13.58
N ALA A 94 -8.82 -4.50 14.10
CA ALA A 94 -9.97 -3.71 14.50
C ALA A 94 -9.64 -2.75 15.66
N ASP A 95 -8.90 -3.21 16.67
CA ASP A 95 -8.44 -2.39 17.79
C ASP A 95 -7.49 -1.27 17.32
N HIS A 96 -6.66 -1.55 16.30
CA HIS A 96 -5.79 -0.57 15.66
C HIS A 96 -6.58 0.50 14.91
N ALA A 97 -7.59 0.10 14.11
CA ALA A 97 -8.47 1.04 13.42
C ALA A 97 -9.23 1.95 14.42
N ASP A 98 -9.68 1.39 15.54
CA ASP A 98 -10.28 2.16 16.64
C ASP A 98 -9.27 3.11 17.29
N GLY A 99 -8.00 2.69 17.44
CA GLY A 99 -6.90 3.51 17.95
C GLY A 99 -6.58 4.71 17.07
N LEU A 100 -6.49 4.52 15.74
CA LEU A 100 -6.26 5.61 14.78
C LEU A 100 -7.34 6.70 14.88
N LEU A 101 -8.59 6.28 15.03
CA LEU A 101 -9.72 7.20 15.21
C LEU A 101 -9.66 7.91 16.57
N ALA A 102 -9.36 7.18 17.65
CA ALA A 102 -9.26 7.75 19.00
C ALA A 102 -8.11 8.76 19.13
N ASP A 103 -6.96 8.48 18.52
CA ASP A 103 -5.79 9.36 18.52
C ASP A 103 -6.05 10.64 17.72
N SER A 104 -6.81 10.56 16.62
CA SER A 104 -7.21 11.77 15.89
C SER A 104 -8.15 12.68 16.68
N LEU A 105 -9.02 12.10 17.52
CA LEU A 105 -9.99 12.84 18.33
C LEU A 105 -9.36 13.50 19.57
N THR A 106 -8.21 13.00 20.04
CA THR A 106 -7.50 13.54 21.20
C THR A 106 -6.54 14.67 20.84
N ARG A 107 -5.95 14.64 19.63
CA ARG A 107 -5.06 15.72 19.13
C ARG A 107 -5.76 17.06 18.90
N THR A 108 -7.08 17.09 18.78
CA THR A 108 -7.88 18.33 18.64
C THR A 108 -8.10 19.10 19.97
N GLY A 109 -7.49 18.64 21.07
CA GLY A 109 -7.74 19.16 22.43
C GLY A 109 -6.75 20.19 22.99
N GLU A 110 -5.62 20.49 22.33
CA GLU A 110 -4.58 21.35 22.90
C GLU A 110 -4.23 22.60 22.06
N LYS A 111 -4.34 23.79 22.68
CA LYS A 111 -3.75 25.09 22.27
C LYS A 111 -3.56 25.95 23.54
N PRO A 112 -2.70 27.02 23.64
CA PRO A 112 -1.82 27.72 22.65
C PRO A 112 -0.42 28.15 23.26
N PRO A 113 0.43 29.12 22.76
CA PRO A 113 0.26 30.10 21.67
C PRO A 113 1.41 30.38 20.65
N MET A 114 0.95 30.94 19.51
CA MET A 114 1.53 31.91 18.54
C MET A 114 3.04 32.08 18.35
N GLN A 115 3.47 31.83 17.11
CA GLN A 115 4.28 32.65 16.18
C GLN A 115 3.88 32.12 14.78
N GLY A 116 3.43 32.86 13.76
CA GLY A 116 3.70 34.22 13.36
C GLY A 116 4.22 34.14 11.93
N GLU A 117 3.37 33.84 10.95
CA GLU A 117 3.65 34.07 9.53
C GLU A 117 2.40 34.59 8.82
N ASP A 118 2.62 35.63 8.03
CA ASP A 118 1.63 36.57 7.54
C ASP A 118 0.96 36.01 6.28
N GLY A 119 -0.24 35.44 6.42
CA GLY A 119 -1.08 35.06 5.29
C GLY A 119 -2.10 36.14 4.97
N LYS A 120 -1.77 37.07 4.07
CA LYS A 120 -2.79 37.88 3.40
C LYS A 120 -3.67 36.93 2.57
N GLY A 121 -4.98 37.11 2.66
CA GLY A 121 -5.90 36.55 1.68
C GLY A 121 -5.54 37.11 0.31
N ASP A 122 -4.86 36.30 -0.48
CA ASP A 122 -4.77 36.47 -1.91
C ASP A 122 -5.53 35.29 -2.50
N GLU A 123 -6.44 35.59 -3.42
CA GLU A 123 -6.86 34.67 -4.48
C GLU A 123 -5.58 34.29 -5.23
N ASN A 124 -4.81 33.37 -4.66
CA ASN A 124 -3.58 32.91 -5.28
C ASN A 124 -4.02 32.17 -6.55
N PRO A 125 -3.49 32.54 -7.73
CA PRO A 125 -3.74 31.73 -8.91
C PRO A 125 -3.38 30.27 -8.59
N PRO A 126 -4.15 29.28 -9.10
CA PRO A 126 -3.89 27.88 -8.81
C PRO A 126 -2.41 27.57 -9.03
N HIS A 127 -1.80 26.89 -8.05
CA HIS A 127 -0.39 26.55 -8.11
C HIS A 127 -0.13 25.79 -9.40
N ARG A 128 0.73 26.33 -10.26
CA ARG A 128 0.98 25.73 -11.56
C ARG A 128 2.20 24.83 -11.49
N TRP A 129 1.95 23.54 -11.53
CA TRP A 129 2.95 22.49 -11.61
C TRP A 129 3.65 22.50 -12.97
N THR A 130 4.98 22.39 -12.95
CA THR A 130 5.82 22.40 -14.16
C THR A 130 6.84 21.26 -14.13
N ASP A 131 7.62 21.14 -15.21
CA ASP A 131 8.78 20.24 -15.28
C ASP A 131 9.76 20.42 -14.11
N LYS A 132 9.88 21.63 -13.56
CA LYS A 132 10.74 21.90 -12.40
C LYS A 132 10.31 21.21 -11.11
N ASN A 133 9.02 20.94 -10.97
CA ASN A 133 8.46 20.25 -9.80
C ASN A 133 8.52 18.72 -9.98
N LEU A 134 8.61 18.25 -11.23
CA LEU A 134 8.47 16.83 -11.55
C LEU A 134 9.60 15.99 -10.95
N TYR A 135 10.84 16.46 -11.09
CA TYR A 135 12.05 15.76 -10.65
C TYR A 135 13.07 16.73 -10.01
N PRO A 136 12.87 17.14 -8.74
CA PRO A 136 13.88 17.95 -8.04
C PRO A 136 15.21 17.18 -7.84
N HIS A 137 15.15 15.86 -7.88
CA HIS A 137 16.29 14.93 -7.98
C HIS A 137 15.87 13.71 -8.83
N ASP A 138 16.80 12.75 -9.00
CA ASP A 138 16.45 11.47 -9.62
C ASP A 138 15.34 10.76 -8.82
N PRO A 139 14.32 10.18 -9.48
CA PRO A 139 13.27 9.42 -8.80
C PRO A 139 13.84 8.35 -7.88
N THR A 140 13.34 8.29 -6.66
CA THR A 140 13.66 7.24 -5.70
C THR A 140 12.41 6.69 -5.03
N ALA A 141 12.54 5.58 -4.32
CA ALA A 141 11.45 5.07 -3.49
C ALA A 141 11.09 5.98 -2.31
N ASP A 142 11.97 6.88 -1.87
CA ASP A 142 11.66 7.84 -0.79
C ASP A 142 10.65 8.90 -1.23
N ASP A 143 10.50 9.09 -2.54
CA ASP A 143 9.60 10.09 -3.13
C ASP A 143 8.14 9.67 -3.02
N VAL A 144 7.88 8.36 -2.88
CA VAL A 144 6.55 7.77 -2.84
C VAL A 144 6.04 7.74 -1.40
N ASN A 145 4.82 8.24 -1.20
CA ASN A 145 4.09 8.16 0.05
C ASN A 145 2.61 7.89 -0.25
N GLN A 146 2.13 6.67 -0.02
CA GLN A 146 0.74 6.30 -0.31
C GLN A 146 -0.32 7.17 0.38
N ASP A 147 -0.03 7.56 1.62
CA ASP A 147 -0.98 8.17 2.54
C ASP A 147 -2.31 7.39 2.67
N SER A 148 -3.41 7.82 2.03
CA SER A 148 -4.77 7.34 2.35
C SER A 148 -5.44 6.46 1.29
N ILE A 149 -4.88 6.41 0.08
CA ILE A 149 -5.43 5.63 -1.04
C ILE A 149 -4.97 4.17 -0.93
N GLY A 150 -5.89 3.21 -1.03
CA GLY A 150 -5.61 1.78 -0.80
C GLY A 150 -4.87 1.07 -1.95
N ASP A 151 -3.88 1.70 -2.58
CA ASP A 151 -3.23 1.25 -3.80
C ASP A 151 -1.75 0.85 -3.61
N CYS A 152 -1.43 0.21 -2.47
CA CYS A 152 -0.03 -0.12 -2.09
C CYS A 152 0.73 -0.97 -3.09
N TYR A 153 -0.01 -1.74 -3.86
CA TYR A 153 0.52 -2.52 -4.96
C TYR A 153 1.10 -1.64 -6.07
N LEU A 154 0.50 -0.47 -6.33
CA LEU A 154 1.00 0.53 -7.27
C LEU A 154 2.19 1.27 -6.67
N ASP A 155 2.05 1.86 -5.49
CA ASP A 155 3.11 2.64 -4.83
C ASP A 155 4.41 1.86 -4.65
N SER A 156 4.28 0.62 -4.16
CA SER A 156 5.44 -0.26 -4.03
C SER A 156 6.07 -0.56 -5.37
N THR A 157 5.29 -0.70 -6.43
CA THR A 157 5.82 -0.95 -7.77
C THR A 157 6.51 0.31 -8.32
N MET A 158 5.91 1.49 -8.12
CA MET A 158 6.50 2.77 -8.51
C MET A 158 7.86 2.99 -7.85
N GLY A 159 7.94 2.85 -6.52
CA GLY A 159 9.19 3.01 -5.79
C GLY A 159 10.24 1.94 -6.14
N ALA A 160 9.82 0.68 -6.36
CA ALA A 160 10.74 -0.37 -6.80
C ALA A 160 11.32 -0.07 -8.19
N ILE A 161 10.52 0.43 -9.14
CA ILE A 161 10.99 0.86 -10.47
C ILE A 161 11.92 2.07 -10.35
N ALA A 162 11.57 3.06 -9.53
CA ALA A 162 12.40 4.24 -9.31
C ALA A 162 13.80 3.86 -8.79
N ASN A 163 13.89 2.99 -7.78
CA ASN A 163 15.19 2.52 -7.26
C ASN A 163 15.96 1.66 -8.27
N ALA A 164 15.26 0.86 -9.07
CA ALA A 164 15.88 0.00 -10.08
C ALA A 164 16.45 0.82 -11.25
N ASN A 165 15.66 1.74 -11.79
CA ASN A 165 16.02 2.58 -12.92
C ASN A 165 15.23 3.90 -12.92
N PRO A 166 15.74 4.96 -12.29
CA PRO A 166 15.07 6.26 -12.24
C PRO A 166 14.78 6.83 -13.64
N GLN A 167 15.61 6.51 -14.63
CA GLN A 167 15.42 6.96 -16.02
C GLN A 167 14.16 6.36 -16.64
N TRP A 168 13.75 5.15 -16.24
CA TRP A 168 12.50 4.54 -16.72
C TRP A 168 11.29 5.44 -16.42
N ILE A 169 11.21 5.97 -15.19
CA ILE A 169 10.14 6.90 -14.80
C ILE A 169 10.20 8.18 -15.65
N LYS A 170 11.39 8.76 -15.80
CA LYS A 170 11.60 10.00 -16.58
C LYS A 170 11.26 9.85 -18.06
N ASP A 171 11.52 8.68 -18.65
CA ASP A 171 11.20 8.43 -20.06
C ASP A 171 9.69 8.37 -20.31
N ARG A 172 8.90 8.07 -19.27
CA ARG A 172 7.45 7.85 -19.36
C ARG A 172 6.59 9.00 -18.91
N ILE A 173 7.14 10.00 -18.22
CA ILE A 173 6.38 11.19 -17.83
C ILE A 173 7.05 12.42 -18.44
N LYS A 174 6.31 13.15 -19.26
CA LYS A 174 6.81 14.36 -19.94
C LYS A 174 5.90 15.53 -19.65
N TYR A 175 6.49 16.69 -19.39
CA TYR A 175 5.75 17.94 -19.31
C TYR A 175 5.58 18.55 -20.71
N ASP A 176 4.36 18.97 -21.04
CA ASP A 176 4.08 19.76 -22.24
C ASP A 176 3.88 21.24 -21.87
N PRO A 177 4.84 22.13 -22.19
CA PRO A 177 4.72 23.55 -21.86
C PRO A 177 3.62 24.28 -22.65
N ALA A 178 3.14 23.73 -23.77
CA ALA A 178 2.10 24.36 -24.58
C ALA A 178 0.72 24.21 -23.93
N SER A 179 0.39 23.01 -23.44
CA SER A 179 -0.85 22.75 -22.70
C SER A 179 -0.72 23.04 -21.20
N GLY A 180 0.49 22.95 -20.64
CA GLY A 180 0.73 22.97 -19.21
C GLY A 180 0.40 21.65 -18.51
N ASN A 181 0.19 20.56 -19.25
CA ASN A 181 -0.16 19.25 -18.72
C ASN A 181 1.02 18.28 -18.79
N PHE A 182 0.86 17.12 -18.16
CA PHE A 182 1.81 16.02 -18.24
C PHE A 182 1.26 14.92 -19.16
N ASP A 183 2.15 14.32 -19.94
CA ASP A 183 1.88 13.14 -20.75
C ASP A 183 2.57 11.94 -20.12
N VAL A 184 1.78 10.92 -19.78
CA VAL A 184 2.27 9.70 -19.15
C VAL A 184 2.05 8.50 -20.07
N THR A 185 3.11 7.73 -20.32
CA THR A 185 3.05 6.54 -21.18
C THR A 185 2.92 5.25 -20.36
N LEU A 186 1.74 4.62 -20.37
CA LEU A 186 1.43 3.38 -19.66
C LEU A 186 0.96 2.27 -20.60
N TRP A 187 1.13 1.01 -20.20
CA TRP A 187 0.69 -0.16 -20.95
C TRP A 187 -0.73 -0.56 -20.54
N ASP A 188 -1.64 -0.68 -21.51
CA ASP A 188 -3.05 -1.05 -21.24
C ASP A 188 -3.29 -2.58 -21.19
N GLY A 189 -2.22 -3.37 -21.22
CA GLY A 189 -2.25 -4.83 -21.40
C GLY A 189 -2.08 -5.28 -22.86
N LYS A 190 -2.14 -4.35 -23.83
CA LYS A 190 -2.06 -4.65 -25.26
C LYS A 190 -1.15 -3.70 -26.04
N GLN A 191 -1.10 -2.43 -25.65
CA GLN A 191 -0.31 -1.39 -26.29
C GLN A 191 0.05 -0.27 -25.31
N TRP A 192 1.08 0.49 -25.65
CA TRP A 192 1.42 1.73 -24.95
C TRP A 192 0.38 2.81 -25.25
N LYS A 193 -0.09 3.48 -24.19
CA LYS A 193 -1.08 4.55 -24.20
C LYS A 193 -0.47 5.81 -23.60
N HIS A 194 -0.75 6.93 -24.25
CA HIS A 194 -0.48 8.27 -23.75
C HIS A 194 -1.69 8.74 -22.94
N ILE A 195 -1.48 9.02 -21.66
CA ILE A 195 -2.49 9.48 -20.71
C ILE A 195 -2.12 10.90 -20.29
N THR A 196 -2.98 11.85 -20.64
CA THR A 196 -2.82 13.24 -20.22
C THR A 196 -3.22 13.40 -18.75
N VAL A 197 -2.38 14.02 -17.95
CA VAL A 197 -2.64 14.43 -16.56
C VAL A 197 -2.64 15.94 -16.49
N THR A 198 -3.77 16.52 -16.10
CA THR A 198 -3.97 17.97 -16.03
C THR A 198 -3.52 18.54 -14.69
N GLN A 199 -3.51 19.86 -14.58
CA GLN A 199 -3.29 20.54 -13.29
C GLN A 199 -4.40 20.18 -12.28
N ASP A 200 -5.67 20.21 -12.72
CA ASP A 200 -6.81 19.80 -11.90
C ASP A 200 -6.71 18.34 -11.45
N ASP A 201 -6.14 17.46 -12.27
CA ASP A 201 -5.90 16.06 -11.89
C ASP A 201 -4.92 15.99 -10.70
N ILE A 202 -3.83 16.78 -10.74
CA ILE A 202 -2.83 16.84 -9.66
C ILE A 202 -3.46 17.42 -8.39
N ASP A 203 -4.20 18.52 -8.50
CA ASP A 203 -4.86 19.14 -7.35
C ASP A 203 -5.90 18.21 -6.73
N THR A 204 -6.61 17.43 -7.55
CA THR A 204 -7.53 16.38 -7.08
C THR A 204 -6.77 15.28 -6.33
N ASN A 205 -5.64 14.82 -6.85
CA ASN A 205 -4.81 13.80 -6.19
C ASN A 205 -4.32 14.26 -4.80
N ILE A 206 -3.77 15.47 -4.73
CA ILE A 206 -3.32 16.10 -3.48
C ILE A 206 -4.49 16.23 -2.50
N ALA A 207 -5.67 16.63 -2.96
CA ALA A 207 -6.87 16.73 -2.12
C ALA A 207 -7.39 15.37 -1.62
N HIS A 208 -7.02 14.28 -2.29
CA HIS A 208 -7.36 12.90 -1.93
C HIS A 208 -6.22 12.17 -1.19
N HIS A 209 -5.13 12.89 -0.83
CA HIS A 209 -3.95 12.32 -0.18
C HIS A 209 -3.35 11.15 -0.96
N GLY A 210 -2.95 11.42 -2.20
CA GLY A 210 -2.30 10.45 -3.08
C GLY A 210 -0.80 10.29 -2.85
N ALA A 211 -0.15 9.61 -3.79
CA ALA A 211 1.14 8.93 -3.65
C ALA A 211 2.39 9.81 -3.42
N SER A 212 2.26 11.12 -3.17
CA SER A 212 3.36 12.09 -3.04
C SER A 212 3.37 12.72 -1.66
N TRP A 213 4.48 13.39 -1.30
CA TRP A 213 4.61 14.14 -0.05
C TRP A 213 4.04 15.57 -0.10
N LEU A 214 3.49 15.99 -1.24
CA LEU A 214 3.08 17.38 -1.50
C LEU A 214 2.01 17.90 -0.52
N ASP A 215 1.14 17.03 -0.02
CA ASP A 215 0.09 17.32 0.96
C ASP A 215 0.53 17.11 2.42
N ASN A 216 1.73 16.57 2.64
CA ASN A 216 2.32 16.35 3.98
C ASN A 216 3.24 17.50 4.43
N GLY A 217 2.94 18.73 4.02
CA GLY A 217 3.72 19.92 4.38
C GLY A 217 5.09 20.01 3.71
N ARG A 218 5.31 19.25 2.62
CA ARG A 218 6.53 19.30 1.79
C ARG A 218 6.21 19.85 0.39
N PRO A 219 6.03 21.17 0.22
CA PRO A 219 5.62 21.78 -1.04
C PRO A 219 6.68 21.68 -2.16
N ASP A 220 7.91 21.29 -1.83
CA ASP A 220 9.03 21.04 -2.74
C ASP A 220 9.28 19.55 -3.02
N ALA A 221 8.39 18.66 -2.55
CA ALA A 221 8.48 17.24 -2.81
C ALA A 221 8.38 16.91 -4.32
N PRO A 222 8.98 15.78 -4.76
CA PRO A 222 8.82 15.32 -6.13
C PRO A 222 7.36 15.11 -6.51
N LEU A 223 6.96 15.69 -7.64
CA LEU A 223 5.59 15.61 -8.15
C LEU A 223 5.31 14.31 -8.91
N TRP A 224 6.34 13.62 -9.40
CA TRP A 224 6.16 12.45 -10.27
C TRP A 224 5.27 11.32 -9.72
N PRO A 225 5.22 11.02 -8.39
CA PRO A 225 4.35 9.95 -7.89
C PRO A 225 2.88 10.27 -8.13
N ALA A 226 2.43 11.48 -7.77
CA ALA A 226 1.06 11.94 -7.98
C ALA A 226 0.67 11.95 -9.48
N VAL A 227 1.60 12.36 -10.35
CA VAL A 227 1.37 12.34 -11.81
C VAL A 227 1.19 10.90 -12.33
N LEU A 228 2.01 9.97 -11.85
CA LEU A 228 1.97 8.58 -12.29
C LEU A 228 0.72 7.85 -11.76
N GLU A 229 0.37 8.07 -10.50
CA GLU A 229 -0.84 7.55 -9.87
C GLU A 229 -2.10 8.03 -10.60
N ASN A 230 -2.19 9.32 -10.90
CA ASN A 230 -3.29 9.88 -11.69
C ASN A 230 -3.44 9.23 -13.06
N ALA A 231 -2.34 9.07 -13.79
CA ALA A 231 -2.36 8.41 -15.09
C ALA A 231 -2.82 6.95 -14.99
N TYR A 232 -2.38 6.25 -13.95
CA TYR A 232 -2.77 4.87 -13.71
C TYR A 232 -4.26 4.76 -13.32
N ALA A 233 -4.77 5.63 -12.46
CA ALA A 233 -6.19 5.72 -12.12
C ALA A 233 -7.06 5.92 -13.37
N LYS A 234 -6.68 6.86 -14.25
CA LYS A 234 -7.36 7.15 -15.52
C LYS A 234 -7.29 5.97 -16.50
N LEU A 235 -6.18 5.22 -16.50
CA LEU A 235 -6.03 4.02 -17.33
C LEU A 235 -6.96 2.88 -16.85
N LYS A 236 -7.04 2.66 -15.54
CA LYS A 236 -7.79 1.54 -14.94
C LYS A 236 -9.29 1.81 -14.82
N ALA A 237 -9.68 3.07 -14.68
CA ALA A 237 -11.07 3.48 -14.56
C ALA A 237 -11.41 4.68 -15.47
N PRO A 238 -11.31 4.53 -16.80
CA PRO A 238 -11.46 5.63 -17.77
C PRO A 238 -12.85 6.27 -17.79
N ASP A 239 -13.87 5.56 -17.31
CA ASP A 239 -15.26 6.03 -17.28
C ASP A 239 -15.61 6.76 -15.96
N ARG A 240 -14.65 6.91 -15.04
CA ARG A 240 -14.83 7.58 -13.75
C ARG A 240 -14.16 8.96 -13.75
N ASN A 241 -14.69 9.86 -12.94
CA ASN A 241 -13.94 11.06 -12.58
C ASN A 241 -12.73 10.66 -11.71
N LEU A 242 -11.70 11.49 -11.67
CA LEU A 242 -10.43 11.11 -11.05
C LEU A 242 -10.56 10.78 -9.56
N GLY A 243 -11.25 11.59 -8.76
CA GLY A 243 -11.44 11.30 -7.33
C GLY A 243 -12.10 9.93 -7.09
N ASP A 244 -13.14 9.58 -7.87
CA ASP A 244 -13.77 8.26 -7.78
C ASP A 244 -12.90 7.12 -8.35
N ALA A 245 -12.02 7.43 -9.31
CA ALA A 245 -11.04 6.48 -9.84
C ALA A 245 -9.92 6.19 -8.83
N LEU A 246 -9.51 7.20 -8.05
CA LEU A 246 -8.58 7.08 -6.94
C LEU A 246 -9.21 6.26 -5.80
N ASP A 247 -10.30 6.73 -5.20
CA ASP A 247 -10.87 6.13 -3.98
C ASP A 247 -11.51 4.75 -4.23
N ASN A 248 -12.35 4.66 -5.27
CA ASN A 248 -13.20 3.49 -5.52
C ASN A 248 -12.74 2.67 -6.73
N GLY A 249 -11.67 3.10 -7.40
CA GLY A 249 -11.00 2.37 -8.47
C GLY A 249 -9.74 1.72 -7.94
N ILE A 250 -8.61 2.42 -8.05
CA ILE A 250 -7.29 1.87 -7.70
C ILE A 250 -7.11 1.70 -6.19
N GLY A 251 -7.77 2.52 -5.38
CA GLY A 251 -7.77 2.46 -3.91
C GLY A 251 -8.57 1.30 -3.31
N GLN A 252 -9.20 0.44 -4.13
CA GLN A 252 -9.84 -0.80 -3.67
C GLN A 252 -8.87 -1.98 -3.61
N GLY A 253 -7.57 -1.72 -3.74
CA GLY A 253 -6.53 -2.74 -3.78
C GLY A 253 -6.27 -3.29 -5.18
N GLY A 254 -5.24 -4.12 -5.27
CA GLY A 254 -4.76 -4.70 -6.52
C GLY A 254 -3.52 -5.53 -6.28
N TYR A 255 -2.84 -5.91 -7.37
CA TYR A 255 -1.66 -6.76 -7.28
C TYR A 255 -0.42 -6.11 -7.91
N PRO A 256 0.77 -6.25 -7.29
CA PRO A 256 1.99 -5.61 -7.80
C PRO A 256 2.32 -5.99 -9.24
N GLN A 257 2.07 -7.24 -9.66
CA GLN A 257 2.33 -7.66 -11.04
C GLN A 257 1.45 -6.94 -12.09
N ASP A 258 0.24 -6.52 -11.73
CA ASP A 258 -0.63 -5.78 -12.65
C ASP A 258 -0.16 -4.32 -12.80
N ALA A 259 0.31 -3.72 -11.71
CA ALA A 259 0.99 -2.43 -11.75
C ALA A 259 2.31 -2.54 -12.53
N MET A 260 3.12 -3.58 -12.27
CA MET A 260 4.36 -3.85 -12.99
C MET A 260 4.14 -3.94 -14.49
N GLU A 261 3.10 -4.67 -14.91
CA GLU A 261 2.71 -4.78 -16.31
C GLU A 261 2.33 -3.43 -16.91
N ALA A 262 1.53 -2.62 -16.22
CA ALA A 262 1.13 -1.31 -16.71
C ALA A 262 2.29 -0.31 -16.80
N LEU A 263 3.22 -0.33 -15.85
CA LEU A 263 4.34 0.61 -15.77
C LEU A 263 5.50 0.22 -16.69
N THR A 264 5.69 -1.08 -16.96
CA THR A 264 6.87 -1.59 -17.67
C THR A 264 6.56 -2.28 -19.00
N GLY A 265 5.28 -2.61 -19.25
CA GLY A 265 4.86 -3.43 -20.39
C GLY A 265 5.17 -4.91 -20.17
N ASN A 266 5.71 -5.27 -19.00
CA ASN A 266 6.06 -6.63 -18.63
C ASN A 266 5.53 -6.93 -17.23
N ARG A 267 4.70 -7.97 -17.12
CA ARG A 267 4.13 -8.42 -15.85
C ARG A 267 5.18 -8.91 -14.83
N GLY A 268 6.40 -9.15 -15.29
CA GLY A 268 7.48 -9.70 -14.50
C GLY A 268 7.29 -11.19 -14.20
N THR A 269 8.25 -11.76 -13.49
CA THR A 269 8.15 -13.12 -12.96
C THR A 269 7.34 -13.07 -11.67
N VAL A 270 6.23 -13.81 -11.63
CA VAL A 270 5.37 -13.92 -10.45
C VAL A 270 5.70 -15.23 -9.75
N ILE A 271 6.26 -15.13 -8.55
CA ILE A 271 6.64 -16.27 -7.72
C ILE A 271 5.62 -16.36 -6.59
N ASN A 272 4.91 -17.50 -6.51
CA ASN A 272 4.07 -17.81 -5.37
C ASN A 272 4.94 -18.49 -4.29
N PRO A 273 5.16 -17.87 -3.12
CA PRO A 273 5.98 -18.42 -2.04
C PRO A 273 5.54 -19.80 -1.56
N GLN A 274 4.25 -20.15 -1.71
CA GLN A 274 3.75 -21.49 -1.40
C GLN A 274 4.45 -22.58 -2.22
N ASN A 275 4.77 -22.28 -3.49
CA ASN A 275 5.40 -23.23 -4.41
C ASN A 275 6.90 -23.40 -4.12
N VAL A 276 7.56 -22.33 -3.65
CA VAL A 276 9.00 -22.28 -3.37
C VAL A 276 9.42 -23.31 -2.32
N TRP A 277 8.56 -23.54 -1.31
CA TRP A 277 8.78 -24.60 -0.31
C TRP A 277 8.86 -26.00 -0.94
N PHE A 278 8.01 -26.29 -1.93
CA PHE A 278 7.97 -27.60 -2.58
C PHE A 278 9.12 -27.82 -3.55
N THR A 279 9.61 -26.75 -4.18
CA THR A 279 10.62 -26.82 -5.24
C THR A 279 12.06 -26.71 -4.73
N ARG A 280 12.28 -26.27 -3.47
CA ARG A 280 13.60 -25.88 -2.95
C ARG A 280 14.26 -24.78 -3.79
N ASP A 281 13.46 -23.88 -4.37
CA ASP A 281 14.00 -22.82 -5.21
C ASP A 281 14.90 -21.86 -4.41
N HIS A 282 16.01 -21.45 -5.03
CA HIS A 282 16.93 -20.45 -4.51
C HIS A 282 16.36 -19.03 -4.65
N LEU A 283 15.21 -18.77 -4.01
CA LEU A 283 14.53 -17.48 -4.10
C LEU A 283 15.41 -16.32 -3.59
N ASP A 284 16.23 -16.57 -2.57
CA ASP A 284 17.24 -15.63 -2.12
C ASP A 284 18.19 -15.22 -3.26
N GLN A 285 18.65 -16.19 -4.06
CA GLN A 285 19.53 -15.93 -5.20
C GLN A 285 18.77 -15.22 -6.34
N GLN A 286 17.52 -15.56 -6.60
CA GLN A 286 16.70 -14.89 -7.60
C GLN A 286 16.49 -13.41 -7.25
N ILE A 287 16.14 -13.11 -5.99
CA ILE A 287 16.01 -11.73 -5.50
C ILE A 287 17.37 -11.03 -5.57
N ALA A 288 18.45 -11.65 -5.09
CA ALA A 288 19.78 -11.05 -5.10
C ALA A 288 20.25 -10.73 -6.54
N GLN A 289 20.04 -11.64 -7.49
CA GLN A 289 20.38 -11.45 -8.89
C GLN A 289 19.52 -10.36 -9.54
N ALA A 290 18.22 -10.34 -9.25
CA ALA A 290 17.31 -9.31 -9.75
C ALA A 290 17.78 -7.91 -9.30
N LEU A 291 18.04 -7.73 -8.00
CA LEU A 291 18.53 -6.46 -7.46
C LEU A 291 19.90 -6.08 -8.04
N ALA A 292 20.83 -7.03 -8.19
CA ALA A 292 22.13 -6.79 -8.81
C ALA A 292 22.03 -6.41 -10.30
N ASN A 293 21.00 -6.89 -10.99
CA ASN A 293 20.71 -6.56 -12.39
C ASN A 293 19.80 -5.33 -12.53
N HIS A 294 19.59 -4.56 -11.46
CA HIS A 294 18.72 -3.38 -11.48
C HIS A 294 17.29 -3.70 -11.94
N GLN A 295 16.75 -4.82 -11.48
CA GLN A 295 15.35 -5.18 -11.68
C GLN A 295 14.52 -4.79 -10.45
N PRO A 296 13.31 -4.22 -10.65
CA PRO A 296 12.42 -3.92 -9.54
C PRO A 296 11.86 -5.20 -8.93
N VAL A 297 11.80 -5.26 -7.60
CA VAL A 297 11.26 -6.41 -6.88
C VAL A 297 10.27 -5.95 -5.82
N THR A 298 9.08 -6.56 -5.78
CA THR A 298 8.05 -6.29 -4.80
C THR A 298 7.57 -7.57 -4.12
N ILE A 299 7.07 -7.45 -2.89
CA ILE A 299 6.47 -8.54 -2.12
C ILE A 299 5.07 -8.15 -1.67
N GLY A 300 4.11 -9.05 -1.83
CA GLY A 300 2.78 -8.94 -1.23
C GLY A 300 2.63 -9.88 -0.04
N SER A 301 2.05 -9.39 1.06
CA SER A 301 1.70 -10.20 2.23
C SER A 301 0.31 -10.82 2.11
N THR A 302 0.09 -11.94 2.80
CA THR A 302 -1.24 -12.54 2.93
C THR A 302 -2.13 -11.77 3.89
N PRO A 303 -3.46 -12.01 3.87
CA PRO A 303 -4.39 -11.40 4.82
C PRO A 303 -4.14 -11.78 6.28
N ASP A 304 -3.48 -12.90 6.54
CA ASP A 304 -3.13 -13.36 7.88
C ASP A 304 -1.72 -13.98 7.95
N GLY A 305 -1.15 -13.99 9.16
CA GLY A 305 0.08 -14.72 9.47
C GLY A 305 1.39 -14.10 8.97
N SER A 306 1.37 -12.88 8.41
CA SER A 306 2.59 -12.18 7.99
C SER A 306 3.34 -11.54 9.16
N PRO A 307 4.69 -11.55 9.18
CA PRO A 307 5.48 -10.77 10.15
C PRO A 307 5.52 -9.27 9.82
N ILE A 308 4.98 -8.88 8.67
CA ILE A 308 4.80 -7.50 8.18
C ILE A 308 3.29 -7.18 8.10
N HIS A 309 2.90 -5.96 7.72
CA HIS A 309 1.47 -5.64 7.59
C HIS A 309 0.79 -6.59 6.61
N ASN A 310 -0.38 -7.11 6.99
CA ASN A 310 -1.13 -8.08 6.20
C ASN A 310 -1.86 -7.40 5.02
N SER A 311 -2.12 -8.15 3.96
CA SER A 311 -2.73 -7.66 2.70
C SER A 311 -2.08 -6.37 2.18
N HIS A 312 -0.75 -6.30 2.26
CA HIS A 312 0.02 -5.10 1.93
C HIS A 312 1.16 -5.43 0.97
N ALA A 313 1.56 -4.45 0.17
CA ALA A 313 2.69 -4.57 -0.74
C ALA A 313 3.89 -3.79 -0.23
N TYR A 314 5.07 -4.32 -0.52
CA TYR A 314 6.37 -3.77 -0.13
C TYR A 314 7.34 -3.78 -1.30
N MET A 315 8.23 -2.79 -1.31
CA MET A 315 9.42 -2.76 -2.16
C MET A 315 10.52 -3.61 -1.52
N VAL A 316 11.26 -4.40 -2.30
CA VAL A 316 12.50 -5.03 -1.81
C VAL A 316 13.68 -4.13 -2.15
N GLU A 317 14.34 -3.62 -1.13
CA GLU A 317 15.52 -2.75 -1.32
C GLU A 317 16.82 -3.54 -1.32
N LYS A 318 16.89 -4.60 -0.52
CA LYS A 318 18.13 -5.32 -0.28
C LYS A 318 17.86 -6.74 0.19
N ILE A 319 18.76 -7.65 -0.16
CA ILE A 319 18.88 -8.96 0.46
C ILE A 319 20.34 -9.21 0.85
N THR A 320 20.56 -9.84 2.01
CA THR A 320 21.89 -10.25 2.48
C THR A 320 21.85 -11.66 3.07
N GLY A 321 22.97 -12.38 3.01
CA GLY A 321 23.01 -13.79 3.40
C GLY A 321 22.45 -14.72 2.33
N THR A 322 22.11 -15.95 2.71
CA THR A 322 21.71 -17.02 1.77
C THR A 322 20.68 -17.96 2.38
N GLY A 323 19.90 -18.62 1.53
CA GLY A 323 18.86 -19.57 1.91
C GLY A 323 17.75 -18.94 2.73
N SER A 324 17.10 -19.75 3.57
CA SER A 324 16.01 -19.29 4.45
C SER A 324 16.47 -18.29 5.52
N ASP A 325 17.77 -18.20 5.81
CA ASP A 325 18.34 -17.28 6.81
C ASP A 325 18.72 -15.92 6.21
N ALA A 326 18.60 -15.75 4.89
CA ALA A 326 18.82 -14.47 4.23
C ALA A 326 17.93 -13.39 4.87
N GLN A 327 18.46 -12.18 5.03
CA GLN A 327 17.76 -11.03 5.56
C GLN A 327 17.32 -10.14 4.39
N VAL A 328 16.03 -9.89 4.28
CA VAL A 328 15.41 -9.04 3.25
C VAL A 328 15.03 -7.72 3.89
N THR A 329 15.55 -6.63 3.35
CA THR A 329 15.11 -5.26 3.70
C THR A 329 14.00 -4.86 2.76
N LEU A 330 12.84 -4.60 3.35
CA LEU A 330 11.62 -4.19 2.69
C LEU A 330 11.33 -2.73 3.02
N ARG A 331 10.85 -1.97 2.05
CA ARG A 331 10.28 -0.64 2.28
C ARG A 331 8.76 -0.69 2.19
N ASN A 332 8.12 -0.16 3.22
CA ASN A 332 6.69 0.11 3.28
C ASN A 332 6.39 1.39 2.47
N PRO A 333 5.41 1.39 1.54
CA PRO A 333 4.97 2.61 0.87
C PRO A 333 4.22 3.59 1.80
N TRP A 334 3.76 3.14 2.98
CA TRP A 334 3.28 4.03 4.05
C TRP A 334 4.47 4.69 4.72
N ASN A 335 4.83 5.89 4.30
CA ASN A 335 5.79 6.70 5.02
C ASN A 335 5.01 7.64 5.95
N SER A 336 4.51 7.14 7.08
CA SER A 336 4.05 8.05 8.14
C SER A 336 5.25 8.80 8.71
N ASP A 337 5.07 10.07 9.09
CA ASP A 337 6.14 10.98 9.53
C ASP A 337 7.03 10.48 10.70
N ASN A 338 6.72 9.32 11.31
CA ASN A 338 7.43 8.79 12.48
C ASN A 338 7.80 7.29 12.40
N GLU A 339 7.51 6.58 11.32
CA GLU A 339 7.92 5.17 11.18
C GLU A 339 9.17 5.03 10.32
N ASN A 340 10.08 4.14 10.72
CA ASN A 340 11.17 3.76 9.83
C ASN A 340 10.55 3.02 8.65
N PRO A 341 10.64 3.57 7.42
CA PRO A 341 9.93 2.99 6.29
C PRO A 341 10.51 1.64 5.87
N THR A 342 11.69 1.31 6.39
CA THR A 342 12.37 0.06 6.13
C THR A 342 12.24 -0.92 7.31
N ILE A 343 11.90 -2.17 6.98
CA ILE A 343 11.92 -3.30 7.89
C ILE A 343 12.83 -4.39 7.34
N THR A 344 13.65 -5.00 8.19
CA THR A 344 14.47 -6.16 7.80
C THR A 344 13.91 -7.42 8.42
N VAL A 345 13.56 -8.40 7.58
CA VAL A 345 12.93 -9.66 7.97
C VAL A 345 13.68 -10.82 7.35
N ARG A 346 13.77 -11.94 8.08
CA ARG A 346 14.34 -13.18 7.56
C ARG A 346 13.46 -13.71 6.42
N LEU A 347 14.06 -14.07 5.29
CA LEU A 347 13.37 -14.56 4.10
C LEU A 347 12.50 -15.78 4.43
N GLY A 348 13.01 -16.72 5.22
CA GLY A 348 12.26 -17.90 5.69
C GLY A 348 10.99 -17.55 6.47
N ASP A 349 10.94 -16.40 7.12
CA ASP A 349 9.77 -15.95 7.87
C ASP A 349 8.74 -15.25 6.95
N LEU A 350 9.20 -14.67 5.83
CA LEU A 350 8.33 -14.12 4.78
C LEU A 350 7.72 -15.22 3.90
N ILE A 351 8.51 -16.23 3.54
CA ILE A 351 8.08 -17.27 2.61
C ILE A 351 7.60 -18.53 3.31
N GLY A 352 7.65 -18.59 4.64
CA GLY A 352 7.27 -19.76 5.43
C GLY A 352 8.31 -20.87 5.37
N SER A 353 9.19 -20.95 6.37
CA SER A 353 10.09 -22.08 6.58
C SER A 353 9.36 -23.20 7.33
N GLY A 354 8.55 -24.00 6.64
CA GLY A 354 7.86 -25.17 7.22
C GLY A 354 6.73 -25.74 6.37
N ILE A 355 6.17 -26.88 6.79
CA ILE A 355 4.84 -27.32 6.33
C ILE A 355 3.89 -26.12 6.53
N PRO A 356 3.04 -25.76 5.54
CA PRO A 356 2.13 -24.64 5.68
C PRO A 356 1.46 -24.67 7.04
N ARG A 357 1.32 -23.51 7.72
CA ARG A 357 0.40 -23.44 8.87
C ARG A 357 -0.94 -23.99 8.40
N VAL A 358 -1.70 -24.64 9.28
CA VAL A 358 -2.81 -25.56 8.96
C VAL A 358 -3.92 -24.95 8.05
N ASN A 359 -3.85 -23.66 7.74
CA ASN A 359 -4.68 -22.92 6.78
C ASN A 359 -4.09 -22.80 5.35
N GLY A 360 -2.91 -23.35 5.04
CA GLY A 360 -2.35 -23.37 3.68
C GLY A 360 -1.75 -22.05 3.17
N HIS A 361 -1.87 -20.92 3.88
CA HIS A 361 -1.31 -19.63 3.45
C HIS A 361 0.12 -19.44 3.96
N HIS A 362 1.02 -19.13 3.03
CA HIS A 362 2.38 -18.68 3.38
C HIS A 362 2.30 -17.19 3.75
N PRO A 363 3.22 -16.65 4.57
CA PRO A 363 3.14 -15.28 5.09
C PRO A 363 3.15 -14.18 4.01
N THR A 364 3.56 -14.55 2.80
CA THR A 364 3.53 -13.74 1.59
C THR A 364 2.78 -14.50 0.49
N ASN A 365 1.98 -13.77 -0.29
CA ASN A 365 1.19 -14.33 -1.39
C ASN A 365 1.89 -14.19 -2.74
N VAL A 366 2.83 -13.24 -2.87
CA VAL A 366 3.56 -13.00 -4.12
C VAL A 366 4.93 -12.39 -3.86
N VAL A 367 5.94 -12.84 -4.60
CA VAL A 367 7.15 -12.09 -4.91
C VAL A 367 7.11 -11.81 -6.41
N ASN A 368 7.18 -10.54 -6.82
CA ASN A 368 7.19 -10.15 -8.22
C ASN A 368 8.54 -9.53 -8.57
N ILE A 369 9.22 -10.11 -9.56
CA ILE A 369 10.48 -9.60 -10.11
C ILE A 369 10.18 -9.03 -11.48
N GLY A 370 10.20 -7.71 -11.59
CA GLY A 370 9.93 -7.01 -12.85
C GLY A 370 11.09 -7.09 -13.82
N SER A 371 10.80 -6.75 -15.07
CA SER A 371 11.80 -6.58 -16.12
C SER A 371 11.43 -5.32 -16.88
N LEU A 372 12.39 -4.42 -17.00
CA LEU A 372 12.25 -3.20 -17.78
C LEU A 372 12.55 -3.57 -19.24
N GLY A 373 11.62 -3.29 -20.15
CA GLY A 373 11.63 -3.73 -21.55
C GLY A 373 12.36 -2.82 -22.53
#